data_AF-A0A401L7I1-F1
#
_entry.id   AF-A0A401L7I1-F1
#
_cell.length_a   1.000
_cell.length_b   1.000
_cell.length_c   1.000
_cell.angle_alpha   90.00
_cell.angle_beta   90.00
_cell.angle_gamma   90.00
#
_symmetry.space_group_name_H-M   'P 1'
#
loop_
_entity.id
_entity.type
_entity.pdbx_description
1 polymer ?
#
loop_
_entity_poly.entity_id
_entity_poly.type
_entity_poly.pdbx_seq_one_letter_code
_entity_poly.pdbx_strand_id
1 'polypeptide(L)'
;MPRIRRIKCDESPGQCNNCVSANWTCDGYDAYRLPQRRGLQDIGTRLGWMMTSDEHRCYSYFQYRSVTNLAGFFDSPLWQQLALQMSRTDPAVFHAVNMLSAAHQESELHNMQISARSRIGSQQYYFSLQQSTRAIALLNQRRNSQDPQLRQTILLCCLLFVLFDVLVAQYDSAFTHLHGGLRILKELEIQGKLESEVEPSIVAAFRRLDTQASLYDTRFPILSLEYGNQSPLKLFEAPTGGFTSLSQVREKITVLFTAGIPLVARSWSLNGPNMETNYESLYQSQRRLLDAFAEFDLHFTSFRMTKYHQLSEKEQLGVDITHLLYLGHTLTLKTVLIRGPVPESLVPEFLALLQAHEDMIEKLKSVSGLVMDHVMIAHMYLVATQCPDVGIRIRAIRLLRSWPHYEGLHSSNVTALMALGALKRDFPNEDKALSMLQTTDAENEFLVDSLESIKNGVGEPTIPLFRMSELPSRP
;
A
#
# COMPACT_ATOMS: atom_id res chain seq x y z
N MET A 1 39.26 37.97 -20.58
CA MET A 1 40.41 37.08 -20.90
C MET A 1 40.21 36.49 -22.29
N PRO A 2 41.20 36.50 -23.19
CA PRO A 2 41.04 35.92 -24.52
C PRO A 2 40.90 34.39 -24.41
N ARG A 3 40.05 33.81 -25.25
CA ARG A 3 39.74 32.37 -25.27
C ARG A 3 40.99 31.61 -25.74
N ILE A 4 41.72 30.98 -24.80
CA ILE A 4 43.05 30.36 -25.02
C ILE A 4 43.00 29.21 -26.02
N ARG A 5 41.86 28.53 -26.19
CA ARG A 5 41.68 27.43 -27.15
C ARG A 5 40.52 27.71 -28.09
N ARG A 6 40.79 27.74 -29.40
CA ARG A 6 39.80 27.99 -30.47
C ARG A 6 39.11 26.70 -30.94
N ILE A 7 39.71 25.54 -30.68
CA ILE A 7 39.25 24.21 -31.07
C ILE A 7 38.86 23.43 -29.80
N LYS A 8 37.74 22.69 -29.85
CA LYS A 8 37.29 21.86 -28.74
C LYS A 8 38.18 20.63 -28.57
N CYS A 9 38.34 20.21 -27.32
CA CYS A 9 39.07 19.02 -26.96
C CYS A 9 38.33 17.75 -27.42
N ASP A 10 39.07 16.71 -27.81
CA ASP A 10 38.54 15.40 -28.18
C ASP A 10 38.47 14.41 -27.00
N GLU A 11 38.84 14.85 -25.79
CA GLU A 11 38.71 14.13 -24.51
C GLU A 11 39.38 12.74 -24.48
N SER A 12 40.39 12.52 -25.34
CA SER A 12 41.16 11.27 -25.34
C SER A 12 41.84 11.02 -23.97
N PRO A 13 41.84 9.77 -23.45
CA PRO A 13 42.36 9.47 -22.11
C PRO A 13 43.83 9.87 -21.95
N GLY A 14 44.15 10.51 -20.82
CA GLY A 14 45.51 11.01 -20.55
C GLY A 14 45.77 12.36 -21.20
N GLN A 15 45.94 12.40 -22.53
CA GLN A 15 46.12 13.65 -23.28
C GLN A 15 45.29 13.64 -24.57
N CYS A 16 44.67 14.80 -24.86
CA CYS A 16 43.84 14.99 -26.04
C CYS A 16 44.65 14.97 -27.34
N ASN A 17 44.18 14.34 -28.42
CA ASN A 17 44.95 14.26 -29.66
C ASN A 17 45.17 15.63 -30.30
N ASN A 18 44.20 16.54 -30.16
CA ASN A 18 44.32 17.91 -30.67
C ASN A 18 45.43 18.70 -29.94
N CYS A 19 45.67 18.37 -28.67
CA CYS A 19 46.70 18.97 -27.83
C CYS A 19 48.07 18.43 -28.23
N VAL A 20 48.16 17.11 -28.42
CA VAL A 20 49.37 16.42 -28.89
C VAL A 20 49.78 16.91 -30.28
N SER A 21 48.85 16.98 -31.23
CA SER A 21 49.14 17.40 -32.60
C SER A 21 49.60 18.87 -32.69
N ALA A 22 49.09 19.71 -31.79
CA ALA A 22 49.48 21.13 -31.73
C ALA A 22 50.74 21.36 -30.90
N ASN A 23 51.28 20.32 -30.23
CA ASN A 23 52.39 20.39 -29.29
C ASN A 23 52.12 21.27 -28.05
N TRP A 24 50.90 21.21 -27.51
CA TRP A 24 50.48 21.91 -26.29
C TRP A 24 50.32 20.94 -25.12
N THR A 25 50.65 21.40 -23.91
CA THR A 25 50.35 20.66 -22.68
C THR A 25 48.84 20.57 -22.48
N CYS A 26 48.35 19.32 -22.41
CA CYS A 26 46.94 19.02 -22.12
C CYS A 26 46.73 19.00 -20.59
N ASP A 27 45.70 19.70 -20.11
CA ASP A 27 45.39 19.74 -18.67
C ASP A 27 44.75 18.44 -18.15
N GLY A 28 44.44 17.49 -19.04
CA GLY A 28 43.77 16.23 -18.71
C GLY A 28 42.28 16.41 -18.37
N TYR A 29 41.59 15.28 -18.15
CA TYR A 29 40.22 15.21 -17.63
C TYR A 29 40.19 14.20 -16.49
N ASP A 30 39.41 14.48 -15.43
CA ASP A 30 39.19 13.54 -14.33
C ASP A 30 38.63 12.21 -14.84
N ALA A 31 39.30 11.11 -14.51
CA ALA A 31 39.07 9.75 -15.03
C ALA A 31 37.70 9.13 -14.66
N TYR A 32 36.80 9.88 -14.00
CA TYR A 32 35.47 9.41 -13.60
C TYR A 32 34.35 9.72 -14.62
N ARG A 33 34.69 10.13 -15.84
CA ARG A 33 33.75 10.19 -16.97
C ARG A 33 34.26 9.36 -18.15
N LEU A 34 33.97 8.07 -18.15
CA LEU A 34 34.08 7.26 -19.37
C LEU A 34 32.68 6.87 -19.86
N PRO A 35 32.27 7.27 -21.08
CA PRO A 35 31.23 6.57 -21.81
C PRO A 35 31.81 5.26 -22.36
N GLN A 36 31.12 4.15 -22.11
CA GLN A 36 31.53 2.82 -22.59
C GLN A 36 31.60 2.75 -24.11
N ARG A 37 32.71 2.20 -24.60
CA ARG A 37 32.96 1.82 -25.99
C ARG A 37 31.83 0.95 -26.56
N ARG A 38 31.41 1.26 -27.79
CA ARG A 38 30.59 0.40 -28.64
C ARG A 38 31.31 -0.93 -28.90
N GLY A 39 30.64 -2.05 -28.64
CA GLY A 39 31.10 -3.36 -29.08
C GLY A 39 30.65 -4.49 -28.15
N LEU A 40 29.38 -4.90 -28.29
CA LEU A 40 28.79 -6.24 -28.13
C LEU A 40 27.28 -6.03 -27.91
N GLN A 41 26.49 -6.61 -28.81
CA GLN A 41 25.03 -6.52 -28.80
C GLN A 41 24.49 -7.30 -27.60
N ASP A 42 24.08 -6.58 -26.56
CA ASP A 42 23.27 -7.11 -25.46
C ASP A 42 21.80 -6.95 -25.84
N ILE A 43 21.18 -8.05 -26.29
CA ILE A 43 19.81 -8.11 -26.80
C ILE A 43 18.79 -8.32 -25.65
N GLY A 44 19.22 -8.35 -24.38
CA GLY A 44 18.34 -8.77 -23.26
C GLY A 44 17.78 -7.69 -22.33
N THR A 45 18.33 -6.47 -22.29
CA THR A 45 18.14 -5.55 -21.14
C THR A 45 17.90 -4.08 -21.49
N ARG A 46 17.92 -3.69 -22.76
CA ARG A 46 17.86 -2.27 -23.12
C ARG A 46 16.43 -1.73 -23.13
N LEU A 47 16.13 -0.85 -22.17
CA LEU A 47 15.10 0.18 -22.32
C LEU A 47 15.30 0.92 -23.66
N GLY A 48 14.22 1.25 -24.36
CA GLY A 48 14.26 1.89 -25.68
C GLY A 48 14.80 3.33 -25.69
N TRP A 49 15.23 3.85 -24.55
CA TRP A 49 15.66 5.24 -24.36
C TRP A 49 16.82 5.34 -23.36
N MET A 50 17.58 6.44 -23.46
CA MET A 50 18.66 6.73 -22.52
C MET A 50 18.11 7.24 -21.20
N MET A 51 18.67 6.74 -20.10
CA MET A 51 18.31 7.15 -18.74
C MET A 51 19.34 8.14 -18.20
N THR A 52 18.87 9.10 -17.40
CA THR A 52 19.74 9.89 -16.52
C THR A 52 20.25 9.04 -15.35
N SER A 53 21.26 9.54 -14.63
CA SER A 53 21.79 8.85 -13.44
C SER A 53 20.72 8.65 -12.35
N ASP A 54 19.85 9.64 -12.13
CA ASP A 54 18.77 9.55 -11.15
C ASP A 54 17.69 8.55 -11.57
N GLU A 55 17.33 8.51 -12.85
CA GLU A 55 16.42 7.51 -13.39
C GLU A 55 17.02 6.10 -13.25
N HIS A 56 18.31 5.93 -13.49
CA HIS A 56 18.95 4.61 -13.32
C HIS A 56 18.89 4.14 -11.86
N ARG A 57 19.23 5.03 -10.92
CA ARG A 57 19.15 4.74 -9.48
C ARG A 57 17.72 4.40 -9.06
N CYS A 58 16.74 5.21 -9.44
CA CYS A 58 15.35 5.00 -9.05
C CYS A 58 14.76 3.74 -9.70
N TYR A 59 15.03 3.50 -10.98
CA TYR A 59 14.59 2.28 -11.63
C TYR A 59 15.18 1.02 -10.98
N SER A 60 16.48 1.02 -10.68
CA SER A 60 17.13 -0.09 -9.96
C SER A 60 16.49 -0.31 -8.59
N TYR A 61 16.24 0.77 -7.84
CA TYR A 61 15.57 0.68 -6.55
C TYR A 61 14.15 0.12 -6.68
N PHE A 62 13.40 0.48 -7.73
CA PHE A 62 12.09 -0.13 -8.00
C PHE A 62 12.21 -1.64 -8.20
N GLN A 63 13.14 -2.09 -9.05
CA GLN A 63 13.31 -3.50 -9.40
C GLN A 63 13.69 -4.38 -8.20
N TYR A 64 14.61 -3.91 -7.36
CA TYR A 64 15.21 -4.74 -6.31
C TYR A 64 14.64 -4.50 -4.91
N ARG A 65 14.04 -3.32 -4.67
CA ARG A 65 13.49 -2.94 -3.35
C ARG A 65 11.97 -2.82 -3.40
N SER A 66 11.41 -1.93 -4.22
CA SER A 66 9.95 -1.70 -4.23
C SER A 66 9.16 -2.96 -4.63
N VAL A 67 9.57 -3.64 -5.70
CA VAL A 67 8.90 -4.88 -6.15
C VAL A 67 9.00 -5.99 -5.09
N THR A 68 10.17 -6.13 -4.45
CA THR A 68 10.38 -7.11 -3.37
C THR A 68 9.42 -6.87 -2.21
N ASN A 69 9.18 -5.61 -1.83
CA ASN A 69 8.27 -5.29 -0.72
C ASN A 69 6.80 -5.47 -1.11
N LEU A 70 6.41 -4.97 -2.29
CA LEU A 70 5.05 -5.08 -2.81
C LEU A 70 4.62 -6.54 -3.07
N ALA A 71 5.59 -7.46 -3.20
CA ALA A 71 5.39 -8.90 -3.33
C ALA A 71 6.01 -9.69 -2.15
N GLY A 72 6.21 -9.05 -0.99
CA GLY A 72 6.98 -9.61 0.13
C GLY A 72 6.35 -10.86 0.73
N PHE A 73 5.04 -10.83 0.98
CA PHE A 73 4.33 -11.93 1.66
C PHE A 73 3.75 -12.97 0.70
N PHE A 74 3.38 -12.53 -0.49
CA PHE A 74 2.79 -13.39 -1.51
C PHE A 74 3.33 -13.05 -2.88
N ASP A 75 3.40 -14.05 -3.76
CA ASP A 75 3.70 -13.79 -5.15
C ASP A 75 2.64 -12.87 -5.78
N SER A 76 3.12 -11.98 -6.64
CA SER A 76 2.33 -10.96 -7.30
C SER A 76 2.79 -10.82 -8.75
N PRO A 77 2.07 -11.45 -9.71
CA PRO A 77 2.33 -11.27 -11.13
C PRO A 77 2.33 -9.79 -11.55
N LEU A 78 1.50 -8.97 -10.88
CA LEU A 78 1.45 -7.52 -11.10
C LEU A 78 2.83 -6.88 -10.94
N TRP A 79 3.49 -7.10 -9.81
CA TRP A 79 4.74 -6.40 -9.47
C TRP A 79 5.97 -7.12 -10.00
N GLN A 80 6.01 -8.45 -9.89
CA GLN A 80 7.17 -9.25 -10.25
C GLN A 80 7.30 -9.46 -11.77
N GLN A 81 6.25 -9.22 -12.55
CA GLN A 81 6.26 -9.42 -14.00
C GLN A 81 5.70 -8.21 -14.73
N LEU A 82 4.42 -7.90 -14.56
CA LEU A 82 3.70 -6.96 -15.41
C LEU A 82 4.26 -5.53 -15.32
N ALA A 83 4.42 -5.01 -14.12
CA ALA A 83 4.94 -3.66 -13.89
C ALA A 83 6.35 -3.48 -14.46
N LEU A 84 7.20 -4.50 -14.29
CA LEU A 84 8.58 -4.52 -14.82
C LEU A 84 8.63 -4.62 -16.35
N GLN A 85 7.73 -5.39 -16.96
CA GLN A 85 7.64 -5.51 -18.41
C GLN A 85 7.12 -4.21 -19.03
N MET A 86 6.01 -3.68 -18.50
CA MET A 86 5.41 -2.44 -19.00
C MET A 86 6.34 -1.23 -18.78
N SER A 87 7.10 -1.18 -17.68
CA SER A 87 8.08 -0.11 -17.47
C SER A 87 9.26 -0.15 -18.45
N ARG A 88 9.51 -1.29 -19.13
CA ARG A 88 10.54 -1.41 -20.17
C ARG A 88 10.07 -0.97 -21.54
N THR A 89 8.76 -1.09 -21.81
CA THR A 89 8.18 -0.89 -23.13
C THR A 89 7.40 0.41 -23.24
N ASP A 90 6.83 0.91 -22.14
CA ASP A 90 6.00 2.10 -22.10
C ASP A 90 6.66 3.25 -21.32
N PRO A 91 6.99 4.39 -21.97
CA PRO A 91 7.60 5.54 -21.31
C PRO A 91 6.76 6.14 -20.17
N ALA A 92 5.43 6.07 -20.23
CA ALA A 92 4.57 6.61 -19.18
C ALA A 92 4.71 5.76 -17.90
N VAL A 93 4.69 4.44 -18.04
CA VAL A 93 4.90 3.51 -16.93
C VAL A 93 6.32 3.64 -16.39
N PHE A 94 7.32 3.80 -17.27
CA PHE A 94 8.70 4.06 -16.86
C PHE A 94 8.82 5.27 -15.93
N HIS A 95 8.23 6.40 -16.31
CA HIS A 95 8.26 7.58 -15.46
C HIS A 95 7.44 7.39 -14.16
N ALA A 96 6.32 6.69 -14.21
CA ALA A 96 5.53 6.37 -13.02
C ALA A 96 6.28 5.45 -12.02
N VAL A 97 7.04 4.45 -12.50
CA VAL A 97 7.85 3.61 -11.58
C VAL A 97 9.02 4.39 -10.98
N ASN A 98 9.63 5.32 -11.73
CA ASN A 98 10.67 6.21 -11.20
C ASN A 98 10.12 7.17 -10.15
N MET A 99 8.91 7.71 -10.37
CA MET A 99 8.17 8.52 -9.39
C MET A 99 7.96 7.76 -8.09
N LEU A 100 7.32 6.57 -8.15
CA LEU A 100 7.04 5.76 -6.96
C LEU A 100 8.34 5.40 -6.23
N SER A 101 9.38 5.03 -6.97
CA SER A 101 10.67 4.64 -6.40
C SER A 101 11.38 5.78 -5.66
N ALA A 102 11.34 7.00 -6.21
CA ALA A 102 11.91 8.16 -5.56
C ALA A 102 11.17 8.50 -4.26
N ALA A 103 9.83 8.46 -4.27
CA ALA A 103 9.03 8.66 -3.07
C ALA A 103 9.22 7.56 -2.02
N HIS A 104 9.37 6.30 -2.45
CA HIS A 104 9.61 5.18 -1.54
C HIS A 104 10.96 5.31 -0.83
N GLN A 105 12.03 5.65 -1.56
CA GLN A 105 13.34 5.96 -0.97
C GLN A 105 13.24 7.10 0.04
N GLU A 106 12.57 8.19 -0.33
CA GLU A 106 12.40 9.34 0.55
C GLU A 106 11.59 8.98 1.81
N SER A 107 10.60 8.11 1.67
CA SER A 107 9.74 7.68 2.76
C SER A 107 10.53 6.82 3.76
N GLU A 108 11.34 5.87 3.28
CA GLU A 108 12.23 5.09 4.15
C GLU A 108 13.19 5.99 4.95
N LEU A 109 13.78 7.02 4.32
CA LEU A 109 14.66 7.98 4.99
C LEU A 109 13.97 8.76 6.12
N HIS A 110 12.65 8.95 6.01
CA HIS A 110 11.82 9.65 6.99
C HIS A 110 10.99 8.70 7.86
N ASN A 111 11.40 7.43 8.02
CA ASN A 111 10.66 6.43 8.80
C ASN A 111 9.17 6.33 8.41
N MET A 112 8.89 6.45 7.11
CA MET A 112 7.56 6.43 6.53
C MET A 112 6.66 7.60 7.00
N GLN A 113 7.26 8.76 7.29
CA GLN A 113 6.59 9.99 7.76
C GLN A 113 6.98 11.20 6.89
N ILE A 114 6.49 11.26 5.65
CA ILE A 114 6.68 12.44 4.80
C ILE A 114 5.56 13.45 5.09
N SER A 115 5.89 14.60 5.69
CA SER A 115 4.98 15.72 5.93
C SER A 115 5.08 16.81 4.85
N ALA A 116 4.19 17.80 4.87
CA ALA A 116 4.29 18.98 4.01
C ALA A 116 5.63 19.68 4.18
N ARG A 117 6.16 19.77 5.40
CA ARG A 117 7.44 20.40 5.69
C ARG A 117 8.64 19.61 5.21
N SER A 118 8.66 18.28 5.37
CA SER A 118 9.79 17.46 4.89
C SER A 118 9.91 17.47 3.36
N ARG A 119 8.79 17.71 2.65
CA ARG A 119 8.78 17.87 1.19
C ARG A 119 9.44 19.16 0.71
N ILE A 120 9.46 20.21 1.54
CA ILE A 120 10.04 21.50 1.16
C ILE A 120 11.56 21.36 1.05
N GLY A 121 12.10 21.59 -0.15
CA GLY A 121 13.54 21.48 -0.40
C GLY A 121 14.06 20.07 -0.63
N SER A 122 13.22 19.03 -0.58
CA SER A 122 13.62 17.64 -0.86
C SER A 122 13.83 17.42 -2.37
N GLN A 123 15.07 17.16 -2.77
CA GLN A 123 15.43 16.92 -4.17
C GLN A 123 14.76 15.65 -4.72
N GLN A 124 14.68 14.61 -3.89
CA GLN A 124 14.03 13.33 -4.21
C GLN A 124 12.53 13.52 -4.42
N TYR A 125 11.88 14.30 -3.57
CA TYR A 125 10.47 14.64 -3.75
C TYR A 125 10.24 15.45 -5.04
N TYR A 126 11.05 16.48 -5.30
CA TYR A 126 10.93 17.23 -6.57
C TYR A 126 11.19 16.36 -7.81
N PHE A 127 12.16 15.45 -7.75
CA PHE A 127 12.38 14.49 -8.82
C PHE A 127 11.15 13.61 -9.03
N SER A 128 10.52 13.11 -7.96
CA SER A 128 9.29 12.30 -8.08
C SER A 128 8.16 13.07 -8.77
N LEU A 129 7.95 14.36 -8.43
CA LEU A 129 6.97 15.23 -9.10
C LEU A 129 7.31 15.50 -10.57
N GLN A 130 8.59 15.63 -10.91
CA GLN A 130 8.99 15.78 -12.31
C GLN A 130 8.65 14.52 -13.11
N GLN A 131 8.92 13.35 -12.55
CA GLN A 131 8.62 12.06 -13.16
C GLN A 131 7.10 11.85 -13.28
N SER A 132 6.33 12.23 -12.28
CA SER A 132 4.86 12.17 -12.31
C SER A 132 4.28 13.04 -13.43
N THR A 133 4.77 14.28 -13.57
CA THR A 133 4.37 15.20 -14.63
C THR A 133 4.67 14.64 -16.02
N ARG A 134 5.84 14.01 -16.20
CA ARG A 134 6.20 13.36 -17.48
C ARG A 134 5.28 12.19 -17.81
N ALA A 135 4.98 11.33 -16.83
CA ALA A 135 4.05 10.22 -17.03
C ALA A 135 2.66 10.73 -17.46
N ILE A 136 2.10 11.72 -16.75
CA ILE A 136 0.80 12.33 -17.08
C ILE A 136 0.82 12.96 -18.48
N ALA A 137 1.88 13.69 -18.84
CA ALA A 137 2.02 14.32 -20.16
C ALA A 137 1.98 13.26 -21.28
N LEU A 138 2.67 12.14 -21.11
CA LEU A 138 2.70 11.04 -22.08
C LEU A 138 1.35 10.33 -22.21
N LEU A 139 0.63 10.13 -21.10
CA LEU A 139 -0.73 9.58 -21.13
C LEU A 139 -1.69 10.52 -21.86
N ASN A 140 -1.62 11.83 -21.58
CA ASN A 140 -2.46 12.84 -22.21
C ASN A 140 -2.22 12.95 -23.72
N GLN A 141 -0.98 12.82 -24.18
CA GLN A 141 -0.65 12.79 -25.61
C GLN A 141 -1.31 11.60 -26.33
N ARG A 142 -1.51 10.48 -25.63
CA ARG A 142 -2.12 9.27 -26.19
C ARG A 142 -3.63 9.18 -25.98
N ARG A 143 -4.27 10.15 -25.32
CA ARG A 143 -5.69 10.07 -24.92
C ARG A 143 -6.66 9.76 -26.06
N ASN A 144 -6.36 10.22 -27.27
CA ASN A 144 -7.19 10.00 -28.47
C ASN A 144 -6.64 8.89 -29.39
N SER A 145 -5.63 8.13 -28.94
CA SER A 145 -5.07 7.03 -29.72
C SER A 145 -5.99 5.81 -29.67
N GLN A 146 -5.90 4.96 -30.70
CA GLN A 146 -6.57 3.65 -30.76
C GLN A 146 -5.65 2.54 -30.23
N ASP A 147 -4.71 2.89 -29.34
CA ASP A 147 -3.79 1.93 -28.74
C ASP A 147 -4.55 0.99 -27.79
N PRO A 148 -4.63 -0.32 -28.10
CA PRO A 148 -5.37 -1.27 -27.27
C PRO A 148 -4.75 -1.44 -25.87
N GLN A 149 -3.46 -1.11 -25.68
CA GLN A 149 -2.79 -1.21 -24.37
C GLN A 149 -3.01 0.03 -23.50
N LEU A 150 -3.54 1.13 -24.05
CA LEU A 150 -3.63 2.41 -23.35
C LEU A 150 -4.41 2.32 -22.04
N ARG A 151 -5.53 1.57 -22.00
CA ARG A 151 -6.34 1.45 -20.78
C ARG A 151 -5.58 0.75 -19.67
N GLN A 152 -4.90 -0.35 -20.00
CA GLN A 152 -4.05 -1.06 -19.04
C GLN A 152 -2.89 -0.19 -18.57
N THR A 153 -2.23 0.55 -19.47
CA THR A 153 -1.18 1.51 -19.14
C THR A 153 -1.69 2.58 -18.18
N ILE A 154 -2.86 3.17 -18.45
CA ILE A 154 -3.48 4.17 -17.56
C ILE A 154 -3.75 3.57 -16.19
N LEU A 155 -4.31 2.36 -16.14
CA LEU A 155 -4.65 1.68 -14.88
C LEU A 155 -3.40 1.36 -14.04
N LEU A 156 -2.33 0.85 -14.66
CA LEU A 156 -1.07 0.60 -13.95
C LEU A 156 -0.45 1.92 -13.46
N CYS A 157 -0.47 2.97 -14.27
CA CYS A 157 -0.06 4.30 -13.82
C CYS A 157 -0.90 4.74 -12.63
N CYS A 158 -2.24 4.71 -12.71
CA CYS A 158 -3.12 5.04 -11.59
C CYS A 158 -2.75 4.28 -10.30
N LEU A 159 -2.45 2.98 -10.36
CA LEU A 159 -1.97 2.23 -9.18
C LEU A 159 -0.65 2.79 -8.63
N LEU A 160 0.33 3.05 -9.49
CA LEU A 160 1.62 3.63 -9.08
C LEU A 160 1.46 5.03 -8.47
N PHE A 161 0.54 5.84 -9.01
CA PHE A 161 0.18 7.16 -8.49
C PHE A 161 -0.51 7.08 -7.13
N VAL A 162 -1.46 6.16 -6.94
CA VAL A 162 -2.09 5.92 -5.62
C VAL A 162 -1.02 5.63 -4.56
N LEU A 163 -0.09 4.72 -4.85
CA LEU A 163 0.97 4.36 -3.90
C LEU A 163 1.95 5.51 -3.65
N PHE A 164 2.30 6.26 -4.70
CA PHE A 164 3.11 7.47 -4.57
C PHE A 164 2.44 8.48 -3.64
N ASP A 165 1.19 8.81 -3.90
CA ASP A 165 0.42 9.81 -3.17
C ASP A 165 0.26 9.44 -1.69
N VAL A 166 -0.02 8.16 -1.40
CA VAL A 166 -0.11 7.66 -0.02
C VAL A 166 1.23 7.79 0.73
N LEU A 167 2.36 7.47 0.07
CA LEU A 167 3.70 7.59 0.67
C LEU A 167 4.08 9.03 1.03
N VAL A 168 3.53 10.02 0.30
CA VAL A 168 3.76 11.45 0.54
C VAL A 168 2.61 12.14 1.27
N ALA A 169 1.71 11.35 1.89
CA ALA A 169 0.55 11.80 2.67
C ALA A 169 -0.44 12.69 1.88
N GLN A 170 -0.59 12.46 0.58
CA GLN A 170 -1.56 13.13 -0.32
C GLN A 170 -2.75 12.22 -0.67
N TYR A 171 -3.50 11.80 0.34
CA TYR A 171 -4.67 10.94 0.22
C TYR A 171 -5.77 11.49 -0.70
N ASP A 172 -5.98 12.80 -0.78
CA ASP A 172 -6.94 13.41 -1.72
C ASP A 172 -6.58 13.14 -3.19
N SER A 173 -5.29 13.26 -3.54
CA SER A 173 -4.78 12.85 -4.85
C SER A 173 -4.88 11.34 -5.03
N ALA A 174 -4.52 10.55 -4.01
CA ALA A 174 -4.61 9.09 -4.05
C ALA A 174 -6.04 8.61 -4.35
N PHE A 175 -7.04 9.16 -3.66
CA PHE A 175 -8.45 8.83 -3.91
C PHE A 175 -8.90 9.29 -5.30
N THR A 176 -8.39 10.41 -5.82
CA THR A 176 -8.66 10.85 -7.19
C THR A 176 -8.16 9.83 -8.22
N HIS A 177 -6.93 9.33 -8.06
CA HIS A 177 -6.38 8.30 -8.95
C HIS A 177 -7.09 6.95 -8.80
N LEU A 178 -7.45 6.56 -7.58
CA LEU A 178 -8.21 5.34 -7.32
C LEU A 178 -9.60 5.40 -7.96
N HIS A 179 -10.37 6.47 -7.73
CA HIS A 179 -11.68 6.67 -8.36
C HIS A 179 -11.59 6.67 -9.89
N GLY A 180 -10.59 7.35 -10.46
CA GLY A 180 -10.36 7.37 -11.90
C GLY A 180 -10.15 5.96 -12.47
N GLY A 181 -9.30 5.15 -11.82
CA GLY A 181 -9.05 3.77 -12.23
C GLY A 181 -10.28 2.86 -12.07
N LEU A 182 -10.98 2.95 -10.94
CA LEU A 182 -12.20 2.16 -10.70
C LEU A 182 -13.31 2.50 -11.69
N ARG A 183 -13.45 3.77 -12.07
CA ARG A 183 -14.39 4.19 -13.12
C ARG A 183 -14.08 3.55 -14.47
N ILE A 184 -12.81 3.54 -14.88
CA ILE A 184 -12.37 2.88 -16.13
C ILE A 184 -12.69 1.37 -16.08
N LEU A 185 -12.38 0.72 -14.97
CA LEU A 185 -12.68 -0.71 -14.79
C LEU A 185 -14.18 -0.99 -14.88
N LYS A 186 -15.01 -0.16 -14.25
CA LYS A 186 -16.47 -0.31 -14.29
C LYS A 186 -17.02 -0.09 -15.70
N GLU A 187 -16.53 0.92 -16.42
CA GLU A 187 -16.90 1.16 -17.82
C GLU A 187 -16.54 -0.03 -18.72
N LEU A 188 -15.37 -0.65 -18.51
CA LEU A 188 -14.94 -1.84 -19.26
C LEU A 188 -15.73 -3.10 -18.91
N GLU A 189 -16.10 -3.27 -17.64
CA GLU A 189 -16.97 -4.35 -17.18
C GLU A 189 -18.34 -4.27 -17.87
N ILE A 190 -18.97 -3.09 -17.87
CA ILE A 190 -20.26 -2.83 -18.52
C ILE A 190 -20.19 -3.12 -20.04
N GLN A 191 -19.06 -2.84 -20.66
CA GLN A 191 -18.83 -3.08 -22.10
C GLN A 191 -18.46 -4.54 -22.43
N GLY A 192 -18.26 -5.41 -21.43
CA GLY A 192 -17.80 -6.79 -21.64
C GLY A 192 -16.36 -6.89 -22.18
N LYS A 193 -15.52 -5.88 -21.91
CA LYS A 193 -14.16 -5.75 -22.44
C LYS A 193 -13.06 -5.88 -21.39
N LEU A 194 -13.44 -6.01 -20.12
CA LEU A 194 -12.50 -6.01 -18.99
C LEU A 194 -11.42 -7.09 -19.14
N GLU A 195 -11.82 -8.34 -19.40
CA GLU A 195 -10.89 -9.48 -19.52
C GLU A 195 -9.98 -9.41 -20.75
N SER A 196 -10.47 -8.81 -21.84
CA SER A 196 -9.71 -8.70 -23.09
C SER A 196 -8.72 -7.54 -23.11
N GLU A 197 -8.94 -6.50 -22.29
CA GLU A 197 -8.16 -5.25 -22.33
C GLU A 197 -7.32 -5.00 -21.08
N VAL A 198 -7.53 -5.73 -19.99
CA VAL A 198 -6.85 -5.50 -18.71
C VAL A 198 -6.41 -6.82 -18.09
N GLU A 199 -5.11 -6.93 -17.81
CA GLU A 199 -4.55 -8.05 -17.06
C GLU A 199 -5.27 -8.27 -15.71
N PRO A 200 -5.66 -9.53 -15.38
CA PRO A 200 -6.40 -9.84 -14.16
C PRO A 200 -5.71 -9.36 -12.86
N SER A 201 -4.38 -9.32 -12.86
CA SER A 201 -3.61 -8.86 -11.69
C SER A 201 -3.79 -7.38 -11.38
N ILE A 202 -4.07 -6.53 -12.40
CA ILE A 202 -4.42 -5.12 -12.20
C ILE A 202 -5.81 -5.01 -11.59
N VAL A 203 -6.79 -5.76 -12.13
CA VAL A 203 -8.16 -5.79 -11.61
C VAL A 203 -8.17 -6.22 -10.15
N ALA A 204 -7.41 -7.27 -9.80
CA ALA A 204 -7.28 -7.75 -8.43
C ALA A 204 -6.71 -6.68 -7.49
N ALA A 205 -5.68 -5.93 -7.91
CA ALA A 205 -5.11 -4.85 -7.12
C ALA A 205 -6.09 -3.69 -6.90
N PHE A 206 -6.86 -3.31 -7.92
CA PHE A 206 -7.90 -2.30 -7.76
C PHE A 206 -9.03 -2.77 -6.85
N ARG A 207 -9.57 -3.98 -7.03
CA ARG A 207 -10.61 -4.54 -6.13
C ARG A 207 -10.15 -4.56 -4.68
N ARG A 208 -8.87 -4.82 -4.44
CA ARG A 208 -8.27 -4.75 -3.11
C ARG A 208 -8.30 -3.34 -2.54
N LEU A 209 -7.77 -2.36 -3.29
CA LEU A 209 -7.73 -0.96 -2.85
C LEU A 209 -9.15 -0.40 -2.67
N ASP A 210 -10.08 -0.80 -3.53
CA ASP A 210 -11.51 -0.48 -3.46
C ASP A 210 -12.13 -0.98 -2.14
N THR A 211 -11.85 -2.24 -1.78
CA THR A 211 -12.27 -2.82 -0.50
C THR A 211 -11.65 -2.09 0.70
N GLN A 212 -10.36 -1.77 0.64
CA GLN A 212 -9.68 -1.00 1.71
C GLN A 212 -10.25 0.41 1.84
N ALA A 213 -10.58 1.04 0.71
CA ALA A 213 -11.13 2.39 0.67
C ALA A 213 -12.49 2.52 1.36
N SER A 214 -13.27 1.42 1.47
CA SER A 214 -14.49 1.38 2.30
C SER A 214 -14.25 1.81 3.74
N LEU A 215 -13.07 1.52 4.29
CA LEU A 215 -12.72 1.96 5.64
C LEU A 215 -12.58 3.47 5.73
N TYR A 216 -12.35 4.19 4.64
CA TYR A 216 -12.28 5.65 4.63
C TYR A 216 -13.59 6.30 4.20
N ASP A 217 -14.27 5.74 3.21
CA ASP A 217 -15.45 6.35 2.57
C ASP A 217 -16.54 5.31 2.28
N THR A 218 -17.79 5.58 2.69
CA THR A 218 -18.93 4.66 2.52
C THR A 218 -19.38 4.49 1.08
N ARG A 219 -18.89 5.33 0.15
CA ARG A 219 -19.14 5.19 -1.30
C ARG A 219 -18.39 4.01 -1.92
N PHE A 220 -17.45 3.40 -1.20
CA PHE A 220 -16.74 2.19 -1.62
C PHE A 220 -17.34 0.92 -0.99
N PRO A 221 -17.26 -0.25 -1.64
CA PRO A 221 -16.55 -0.49 -2.90
C PRO A 221 -17.37 -0.08 -4.14
N ILE A 222 -16.71 0.48 -5.15
CA ILE A 222 -17.34 0.89 -6.42
C ILE A 222 -17.50 -0.32 -7.35
N LEU A 223 -16.48 -1.17 -7.42
CA LEU A 223 -16.54 -2.44 -8.09
C LEU A 223 -17.34 -3.38 -7.20
N SER A 224 -18.67 -3.23 -7.24
CA SER A 224 -19.57 -4.23 -6.70
C SER A 224 -19.23 -5.55 -7.39
N LEU A 225 -18.82 -6.55 -6.59
CA LEU A 225 -18.91 -7.93 -7.03
C LEU A 225 -20.41 -8.22 -7.22
N GLU A 226 -20.96 -7.93 -8.40
CA GLU A 226 -22.01 -8.78 -8.93
C GLU A 226 -21.34 -10.13 -9.15
N TYR A 227 -21.27 -10.92 -8.09
CA TYR A 227 -20.93 -12.32 -8.17
C TYR A 227 -21.85 -12.90 -9.22
N GLY A 228 -21.30 -13.16 -10.42
CA GLY A 228 -22.04 -13.82 -11.47
C GLY A 228 -22.67 -15.09 -10.90
N ASN A 229 -24.00 -15.09 -10.82
CA ASN A 229 -24.85 -16.25 -10.52
C ASN A 229 -24.53 -17.10 -9.27
N GLN A 230 -23.71 -16.65 -8.31
CA GLN A 230 -23.57 -17.36 -7.03
C GLN A 230 -24.66 -16.89 -6.06
N SER A 231 -25.40 -17.86 -5.54
CA SER A 231 -26.53 -17.63 -4.64
C SER A 231 -26.07 -16.77 -3.44
N PRO A 232 -26.83 -15.73 -3.03
CA PRO A 232 -26.52 -14.88 -1.86
C PRO A 232 -26.47 -15.64 -0.51
N LEU A 233 -26.56 -16.97 -0.52
CA LEU A 233 -26.68 -17.85 0.64
C LEU A 233 -25.35 -18.49 1.10
N LYS A 234 -24.29 -18.54 0.27
CA LYS A 234 -22.98 -19.10 0.68
C LYS A 234 -21.82 -18.16 0.34
N LEU A 235 -21.27 -17.53 1.38
CA LEU A 235 -20.09 -16.65 1.30
C LEU A 235 -18.78 -17.41 1.19
N PHE A 236 -18.75 -18.66 1.63
CA PHE A 236 -17.59 -19.54 1.56
C PHE A 236 -18.02 -20.92 1.08
N GLU A 237 -17.20 -21.48 0.21
CA GLU A 237 -17.28 -22.87 -0.22
C GLU A 237 -15.87 -23.43 -0.29
N ALA A 238 -15.58 -24.39 0.58
CA ALA A 238 -14.32 -25.09 0.58
C ALA A 238 -14.12 -25.90 -0.72
N PRO A 239 -12.89 -26.01 -1.25
CA PRO A 239 -12.60 -26.95 -2.32
C PRO A 239 -12.91 -28.38 -1.90
N THR A 240 -13.35 -29.22 -2.85
CA THR A 240 -13.55 -30.65 -2.62
C THR A 240 -12.25 -31.29 -2.12
N GLY A 241 -12.27 -31.84 -0.90
CA GLY A 241 -11.07 -32.43 -0.27
C GLY A 241 -10.19 -31.43 0.52
N GLY A 242 -10.60 -30.17 0.66
CA GLY A 242 -9.87 -29.14 1.39
C GLY A 242 -8.81 -28.42 0.54
N PHE A 243 -8.04 -27.55 1.18
CA PHE A 243 -7.01 -26.77 0.48
C PHE A 243 -5.81 -27.63 0.09
N THR A 244 -5.32 -27.44 -1.14
CA THR A 244 -4.11 -28.12 -1.64
C THR A 244 -2.94 -27.18 -1.84
N SER A 245 -3.17 -25.86 -1.88
CA SER A 245 -2.13 -24.85 -2.06
C SER A 245 -2.44 -23.55 -1.31
N LEU A 246 -1.40 -22.77 -1.00
CA LEU A 246 -1.56 -21.43 -0.40
C LEU A 246 -2.37 -20.49 -1.31
N SER A 247 -2.27 -20.64 -2.64
CA SER A 247 -3.05 -19.82 -3.56
C SER A 247 -4.56 -20.01 -3.38
N GLN A 248 -5.02 -21.25 -3.16
CA GLN A 248 -6.45 -21.52 -2.89
C GLN A 248 -6.89 -20.90 -1.56
N VAL A 249 -6.04 -21.00 -0.53
CA VAL A 249 -6.29 -20.38 0.78
C VAL A 249 -6.45 -18.86 0.60
N ARG A 250 -5.52 -18.23 -0.12
CA ARG A 250 -5.53 -16.77 -0.37
C ARG A 250 -6.76 -16.33 -1.15
N GLU A 251 -7.15 -17.09 -2.18
CA GLU A 251 -8.35 -16.80 -2.97
C GLU A 251 -9.60 -16.79 -2.07
N LYS A 252 -9.79 -17.84 -1.26
CA LYS A 252 -10.98 -17.96 -0.42
C LYS A 252 -11.01 -16.97 0.74
N ILE A 253 -9.88 -16.68 1.37
CA ILE A 253 -9.87 -15.67 2.44
C ILE A 253 -10.09 -14.26 1.89
N THR A 254 -9.64 -13.98 0.66
CA THR A 254 -9.90 -12.70 -0.02
C THR A 254 -11.39 -12.48 -0.23
N VAL A 255 -12.15 -13.51 -0.62
CA VAL A 255 -13.63 -13.44 -0.73
C VAL A 255 -14.26 -13.01 0.60
N LEU A 256 -13.82 -13.60 1.72
CA LEU A 256 -14.31 -13.23 3.04
C LEU A 256 -13.99 -11.77 3.39
N PHE A 257 -12.80 -11.28 3.04
CA PHE A 257 -12.43 -9.88 3.29
C PHE A 257 -13.21 -8.89 2.42
N THR A 258 -13.45 -9.22 1.14
CA THR A 258 -14.25 -8.35 0.26
C THR A 258 -15.70 -8.22 0.73
N ALA A 259 -16.24 -9.22 1.45
CA ALA A 259 -17.55 -9.11 2.08
C ALA A 259 -17.47 -8.47 3.50
N GLY A 260 -16.45 -8.80 4.28
CA GLY A 260 -16.33 -8.38 5.68
C GLY A 260 -15.93 -6.93 5.89
N ILE A 261 -14.96 -6.41 5.12
CA ILE A 261 -14.46 -5.05 5.29
C ILE A 261 -15.56 -4.00 5.03
N PRO A 262 -16.35 -4.08 3.94
CA PRO A 262 -17.47 -3.15 3.73
C PRO A 262 -18.56 -3.24 4.79
N LEU A 263 -18.80 -4.43 5.37
CA LEU A 263 -19.72 -4.57 6.50
C LEU A 263 -19.22 -3.82 7.73
N VAL A 264 -17.92 -3.96 8.05
CA VAL A 264 -17.27 -3.25 9.16
C VAL A 264 -17.37 -1.75 8.95
N ALA A 265 -17.01 -1.29 7.76
CA ALA A 265 -17.12 0.11 7.36
C ALA A 265 -18.54 0.65 7.56
N ARG A 266 -19.54 -0.02 6.96
CA ARG A 266 -20.95 0.37 7.09
C ARG A 266 -21.40 0.38 8.54
N SER A 267 -20.98 -0.57 9.37
CA SER A 267 -21.31 -0.54 10.80
C SER A 267 -20.72 0.71 11.48
N TRP A 268 -19.46 1.04 11.21
CA TRP A 268 -18.77 2.15 11.85
C TRP A 268 -19.30 3.54 11.44
N SER A 269 -19.84 3.68 10.23
CA SER A 269 -20.41 4.96 9.76
C SER A 269 -21.80 5.27 10.33
N LEU A 270 -22.52 4.27 10.85
CA LEU A 270 -23.90 4.42 11.34
C LEU A 270 -23.95 4.97 12.77
N ASN A 271 -24.88 5.90 12.99
CA ASN A 271 -25.14 6.53 14.29
C ASN A 271 -26.59 6.27 14.74
N GLY A 272 -26.81 6.17 16.06
CA GLY A 272 -28.11 6.10 16.75
C GLY A 272 -29.28 5.56 15.91
N PRO A 273 -30.19 6.42 15.40
CA PRO A 273 -31.38 5.99 14.65
C PRO A 273 -31.09 5.17 13.38
N ASN A 274 -30.02 5.51 12.66
CA ASN A 274 -29.61 4.79 11.46
C ASN A 274 -29.07 3.40 11.82
N MET A 275 -28.38 3.26 12.95
CA MET A 275 -27.92 1.96 13.43
C MET A 275 -29.10 1.07 13.81
N GLU A 276 -30.08 1.58 14.57
CA GLU A 276 -31.27 0.81 14.98
C GLU A 276 -32.03 0.26 13.77
N THR A 277 -32.21 1.09 12.74
CA THR A 277 -32.92 0.69 11.50
C THR A 277 -32.16 -0.37 10.71
N ASN A 278 -30.83 -0.39 10.80
CA ASN A 278 -29.97 -1.31 10.04
C ASN A 278 -29.48 -2.51 10.86
N TYR A 279 -29.72 -2.54 12.18
CA TYR A 279 -29.12 -3.49 13.11
C TYR A 279 -29.36 -4.95 12.70
N GLU A 280 -30.61 -5.29 12.39
CA GLU A 280 -30.98 -6.67 12.03
C GLU A 280 -30.25 -7.15 10.76
N SER A 281 -30.17 -6.30 9.74
CA SER A 281 -29.45 -6.62 8.50
C SER A 281 -27.95 -6.79 8.74
N LEU A 282 -27.36 -5.93 9.56
CA LEU A 282 -25.94 -6.01 9.92
C LEU A 282 -25.64 -7.25 10.76
N TYR A 283 -26.51 -7.58 11.73
CA TYR A 283 -26.40 -8.76 12.58
C TYR A 283 -26.47 -10.05 11.76
N GLN A 284 -27.43 -10.16 10.84
CA GLN A 284 -27.51 -11.32 9.94
C GLN A 284 -26.27 -11.46 9.07
N SER A 285 -25.75 -10.35 8.53
CA SER A 285 -24.55 -10.35 7.70
C SER A 285 -23.30 -10.74 8.50
N GLN A 286 -23.15 -10.18 9.70
CA GLN A 286 -22.08 -10.51 10.66
C GLN A 286 -22.09 -11.99 10.98
N ARG A 287 -23.26 -12.57 11.29
CA ARG A 287 -23.39 -13.99 11.63
C ARG A 287 -22.98 -14.90 10.48
N ARG A 288 -23.48 -14.63 9.27
CA ARG A 288 -23.08 -15.41 8.07
C ARG A 288 -21.57 -15.35 7.81
N LEU A 289 -20.96 -14.19 8.03
CA LEU A 289 -19.51 -14.05 7.90
C LEU A 289 -18.75 -14.80 8.98
N LEU A 290 -19.18 -14.72 10.24
CA LEU A 290 -18.57 -15.49 11.34
C LEU A 290 -18.66 -16.99 11.10
N ASP A 291 -19.80 -17.48 10.63
CA ASP A 291 -19.99 -18.89 10.25
C ASP A 291 -19.05 -19.28 9.09
N ALA A 292 -18.93 -18.42 8.07
CA ALA A 292 -18.04 -18.64 6.93
C ALA A 292 -16.54 -18.62 7.32
N PHE A 293 -16.13 -17.73 8.24
CA PHE A 293 -14.78 -17.70 8.80
C PHE A 293 -14.49 -18.95 9.65
N ALA A 294 -15.47 -19.45 10.41
CA ALA A 294 -15.33 -20.70 11.16
C ALA A 294 -15.17 -21.91 10.22
N GLU A 295 -15.93 -21.98 9.13
CA GLU A 295 -15.77 -23.03 8.11
C GLU A 295 -14.40 -22.93 7.42
N PHE A 296 -13.97 -21.73 7.05
CA PHE A 296 -12.63 -21.50 6.51
C PHE A 296 -11.53 -22.01 7.46
N ASP A 297 -11.63 -21.70 8.76
CA ASP A 297 -10.62 -22.07 9.75
C ASP A 297 -10.48 -23.59 9.92
N LEU A 298 -11.59 -24.33 9.84
CA LEU A 298 -11.56 -25.80 9.85
C LEU A 298 -10.64 -26.35 8.75
N HIS A 299 -10.83 -25.86 7.52
CA HIS A 299 -10.04 -26.29 6.37
C HIS A 299 -8.62 -25.73 6.39
N PHE A 300 -8.45 -24.49 6.83
CA PHE A 300 -7.14 -23.84 6.92
C PHE A 300 -6.26 -24.47 7.98
N THR A 301 -6.82 -24.84 9.14
CA THR A 301 -6.10 -25.57 10.19
C THR A 301 -5.63 -26.94 9.68
N SER A 302 -6.48 -27.67 8.97
CA SER A 302 -6.08 -28.94 8.33
C SER A 302 -4.93 -28.74 7.32
N PHE A 303 -5.00 -27.68 6.50
CA PHE A 303 -3.92 -27.32 5.58
C PHE A 303 -2.62 -27.01 6.30
N ARG A 304 -2.65 -26.19 7.37
CA ARG A 304 -1.47 -25.88 8.18
C ARG A 304 -0.83 -27.13 8.75
N MET A 305 -1.62 -28.01 9.35
CA MET A 305 -1.11 -29.24 9.98
C MET A 305 -0.50 -30.21 8.98
N THR A 306 -1.03 -30.29 7.76
CA THR A 306 -0.63 -31.31 6.78
C THR A 306 0.39 -30.83 5.76
N LYS A 307 0.40 -29.52 5.44
CA LYS A 307 1.18 -28.97 4.32
C LYS A 307 2.27 -27.99 4.75
N TYR A 308 2.20 -27.35 5.92
CA TYR A 308 3.11 -26.24 6.28
C TYR A 308 4.60 -26.58 6.10
N HIS A 309 5.05 -27.73 6.59
CA HIS A 309 6.45 -28.16 6.49
C HIS A 309 6.92 -28.51 5.06
N GLN A 310 5.98 -28.67 4.12
CA GLN A 310 6.27 -28.95 2.71
C GLN A 310 6.38 -27.67 1.88
N LEU A 311 5.98 -26.52 2.45
CA LEU A 311 5.97 -25.22 1.78
C LEU A 311 7.35 -24.57 1.83
N SER A 312 7.64 -23.71 0.84
CA SER A 312 8.81 -22.83 0.86
C SER A 312 8.74 -21.82 2.02
N GLU A 313 9.86 -21.22 2.40
CA GLU A 313 9.89 -20.21 3.48
C GLU A 313 8.93 -19.04 3.20
N LYS A 314 8.84 -18.59 1.95
CA LYS A 314 7.90 -17.54 1.54
C LYS A 314 6.45 -17.97 1.69
N GLU A 315 6.12 -19.21 1.31
CA GLU A 315 4.77 -19.74 1.48
C GLU A 315 4.42 -19.97 2.95
N GLN A 316 5.37 -20.41 3.78
CA GLN A 316 5.19 -20.51 5.24
C GLN A 316 4.88 -19.14 5.84
N LEU A 317 5.63 -18.10 5.45
CA LEU A 317 5.32 -16.72 5.83
C LEU A 317 3.91 -16.33 5.37
N GLY A 318 3.52 -16.62 4.13
CA GLY A 318 2.17 -16.35 3.63
C GLY A 318 1.07 -17.08 4.41
N VAL A 319 1.32 -18.30 4.89
CA VAL A 319 0.43 -19.02 5.81
C VAL A 319 0.33 -18.32 7.16
N ASP A 320 1.46 -17.91 7.74
CA ASP A 320 1.49 -17.20 9.02
C ASP A 320 0.71 -15.87 8.93
N ILE A 321 0.93 -15.09 7.87
CA ILE A 321 0.16 -13.86 7.60
C ILE A 321 -1.33 -14.17 7.45
N THR A 322 -1.70 -15.22 6.71
CA THR A 322 -3.10 -15.61 6.56
C THR A 322 -3.75 -15.92 7.91
N HIS A 323 -3.02 -16.55 8.83
CA HIS A 323 -3.50 -16.81 10.18
C HIS A 323 -3.70 -15.54 11.00
N LEU A 324 -2.76 -14.58 10.94
CA LEU A 324 -2.92 -13.26 11.57
C LEU A 324 -4.17 -12.55 11.05
N LEU A 325 -4.38 -12.56 9.73
CA LEU A 325 -5.54 -11.94 9.10
C LEU A 325 -6.86 -12.59 9.51
N TYR A 326 -6.89 -13.92 9.62
CA TYR A 326 -8.03 -14.67 10.12
C TYR A 326 -8.39 -14.25 11.56
N LEU A 327 -7.41 -14.26 12.47
CA LEU A 327 -7.62 -13.89 13.87
C LEU A 327 -8.14 -12.45 13.98
N GLY A 328 -7.48 -11.54 13.26
CA GLY A 328 -7.80 -10.12 13.27
C GLY A 328 -9.21 -9.83 12.76
N HIS A 329 -9.59 -10.37 11.60
CA HIS A 329 -10.93 -10.14 11.04
C HIS A 329 -12.03 -10.80 11.86
N THR A 330 -11.79 -12.00 12.40
CA THR A 330 -12.76 -12.67 13.28
C THR A 330 -13.02 -11.84 14.53
N LEU A 331 -11.99 -11.29 15.17
CA LEU A 331 -12.14 -10.41 16.32
C LEU A 331 -12.84 -9.09 15.96
N THR A 332 -12.48 -8.47 14.82
CA THR A 332 -13.19 -7.29 14.30
C THR A 332 -14.68 -7.60 14.14
N LEU A 333 -15.03 -8.73 13.52
CA LEU A 333 -16.43 -9.12 13.33
C LEU A 333 -17.14 -9.36 14.66
N LYS A 334 -16.53 -10.03 15.64
CA LYS A 334 -17.14 -10.22 16.97
C LYS A 334 -17.44 -8.90 17.70
N THR A 335 -16.64 -7.87 17.45
CA THR A 335 -16.77 -6.57 18.12
C THR A 335 -17.57 -5.54 17.32
N VAL A 336 -17.80 -5.75 16.03
CA VAL A 336 -18.28 -4.73 15.07
C VAL A 336 -19.64 -4.09 15.41
N LEU A 337 -20.51 -4.79 16.15
CA LEU A 337 -21.83 -4.30 16.55
C LEU A 337 -21.89 -3.82 18.00
N ILE A 338 -20.78 -3.91 18.75
CA ILE A 338 -20.69 -3.43 20.12
C ILE A 338 -20.59 -1.90 20.08
N ARG A 339 -21.56 -1.22 20.71
CA ARG A 339 -21.64 0.26 20.74
C ARG A 339 -21.20 0.88 22.07
N GLY A 340 -20.92 0.04 23.06
CA GLY A 340 -20.41 0.44 24.37
C GLY A 340 -19.02 -0.15 24.62
N PRO A 341 -18.58 -0.19 25.90
CA PRO A 341 -17.34 -0.87 26.26
C PRO A 341 -17.35 -2.32 25.81
N VAL A 342 -16.25 -2.76 25.23
CA VAL A 342 -16.06 -4.17 24.87
C VAL A 342 -16.03 -5.02 26.15
N PRO A 343 -16.72 -6.17 26.21
CA PRO A 343 -16.69 -7.04 27.38
C PRO A 343 -15.29 -7.55 27.73
N GLU A 344 -14.97 -7.62 29.03
CA GLU A 344 -13.69 -8.16 29.51
C GLU A 344 -13.45 -9.63 29.08
N SER A 345 -14.51 -10.39 28.83
CA SER A 345 -14.43 -11.77 28.33
C SER A 345 -13.72 -11.88 26.97
N LEU A 346 -13.62 -10.79 26.19
CA LEU A 346 -12.91 -10.76 24.91
C LEU A 346 -11.43 -10.38 25.05
N VAL A 347 -10.97 -9.90 26.22
CA VAL A 347 -9.56 -9.52 26.46
C VAL A 347 -8.57 -10.63 26.08
N PRO A 348 -8.82 -11.92 26.38
CA PRO A 348 -7.92 -12.99 25.95
C PRO A 348 -7.76 -13.08 24.42
N GLU A 349 -8.81 -12.81 23.64
CA GLU A 349 -8.73 -12.80 22.17
C GLU A 349 -7.91 -11.61 21.65
N PHE A 350 -8.04 -10.43 22.26
CA PHE A 350 -7.19 -9.28 21.97
C PHE A 350 -5.71 -9.57 22.27
N LEU A 351 -5.43 -10.19 23.42
CA LEU A 351 -4.08 -10.54 23.82
C LEU A 351 -3.48 -11.58 22.86
N ALA A 352 -4.23 -12.62 22.49
CA ALA A 352 -3.78 -13.64 21.56
C ALA A 352 -3.45 -13.04 20.18
N LEU A 353 -4.30 -12.15 19.66
CA LEU A 353 -4.06 -11.44 18.41
C LEU A 353 -2.80 -10.57 18.47
N LEU A 354 -2.62 -9.82 19.56
CA LEU A 354 -1.43 -8.99 19.78
C LEU A 354 -0.16 -9.84 19.83
N GLN A 355 -0.16 -10.91 20.62
CA GLN A 355 1.00 -11.81 20.77
C GLN A 355 1.38 -12.46 19.44
N ALA A 356 0.39 -12.91 18.66
CA ALA A 356 0.66 -13.49 17.35
C ALA A 356 1.38 -12.51 16.40
N HIS A 357 1.06 -11.21 16.47
CA HIS A 357 1.77 -10.18 15.71
C HIS A 357 3.15 -9.85 16.30
N GLU A 358 3.29 -9.80 17.62
CA GLU A 358 4.58 -9.61 18.29
C GLU A 358 5.57 -10.73 17.93
N ASP A 359 5.11 -11.99 17.90
CA ASP A 359 5.94 -13.14 17.53
C ASP A 359 6.44 -13.08 16.08
N MET A 360 5.71 -12.37 15.21
CA MET A 360 6.01 -12.23 13.79
C MET A 360 6.76 -10.94 13.44
N ILE A 361 6.91 -9.99 14.38
CA ILE A 361 7.35 -8.62 14.06
C ILE A 361 8.74 -8.56 13.43
N GLU A 362 9.67 -9.41 13.89
CA GLU A 362 11.04 -9.41 13.35
C GLU A 362 11.07 -9.96 11.91
N LYS A 363 10.21 -10.93 11.58
CA LYS A 363 10.02 -11.37 10.19
C LYS A 363 9.39 -10.27 9.34
N LEU A 364 8.40 -9.56 9.87
CA LEU A 364 7.71 -8.46 9.17
C LEU A 364 8.67 -7.30 8.85
N LYS A 365 9.51 -6.91 9.82
CA LYS A 365 10.53 -5.85 9.66
C LYS A 365 11.57 -6.12 8.57
N SER A 366 11.75 -7.39 8.16
CA SER A 366 12.61 -7.74 7.02
C SER A 366 12.06 -7.18 5.70
N VAL A 367 10.75 -6.92 5.64
CA VAL A 367 10.08 -6.24 4.53
C VAL A 367 10.03 -4.76 4.83
N SER A 368 10.62 -3.95 3.95
CA SER A 368 10.52 -2.50 4.11
C SER A 368 9.16 -1.97 3.70
N GLY A 369 8.52 -1.27 4.62
CA GLY A 369 7.85 0.01 4.43
C GLY A 369 6.62 0.10 3.53
N LEU A 370 6.53 -0.61 2.41
CA LEU A 370 5.43 -0.48 1.46
C LEU A 370 4.97 -1.87 0.99
N VAL A 371 3.81 -2.28 1.48
CA VAL A 371 3.19 -3.56 1.13
C VAL A 371 1.80 -3.33 0.59
N MET A 372 1.37 -4.11 -0.40
CA MET A 372 -0.01 -4.05 -0.88
C MET A 372 -0.96 -4.84 0.01
N ASP A 373 -0.42 -5.82 0.74
CA ASP A 373 -1.22 -6.66 1.59
C ASP A 373 -1.69 -5.94 2.85
N HIS A 374 -2.97 -6.11 3.17
CA HIS A 374 -3.43 -5.88 4.54
C HIS A 374 -2.78 -6.97 5.38
N VAL A 375 -2.11 -6.60 6.48
CA VAL A 375 -1.34 -7.51 7.32
C VAL A 375 -1.63 -7.28 8.80
N MET A 376 -1.42 -6.06 9.31
CA MET A 376 -1.37 -5.75 10.73
C MET A 376 -2.09 -4.45 11.09
N ILE A 377 -1.99 -3.40 10.25
CA ILE A 377 -2.35 -2.02 10.66
C ILE A 377 -3.78 -1.93 11.21
N ALA A 378 -4.79 -2.40 10.48
CA ALA A 378 -6.18 -2.28 10.95
C ALA A 378 -6.48 -3.16 12.19
N HIS A 379 -5.80 -4.30 12.33
CA HIS A 379 -5.99 -5.18 13.49
C HIS A 379 -5.36 -4.60 14.74
N MET A 380 -4.14 -4.06 14.64
CA MET A 380 -3.51 -3.38 15.78
C MET A 380 -4.22 -2.08 16.13
N TYR A 381 -4.81 -1.40 15.14
CA TYR A 381 -5.70 -0.28 15.40
C TYR A 381 -6.92 -0.69 16.24
N LEU A 382 -7.59 -1.79 15.88
CA LEU A 382 -8.69 -2.35 16.66
C LEU A 382 -8.23 -2.66 18.09
N VAL A 383 -7.12 -3.39 18.27
CA VAL A 383 -6.57 -3.74 19.58
C VAL A 383 -6.29 -2.47 20.40
N ALA A 384 -5.63 -1.48 19.79
CA ALA A 384 -5.22 -0.26 20.44
C ALA A 384 -6.37 0.69 20.82
N THR A 385 -7.55 0.54 20.20
CA THR A 385 -8.69 1.46 20.41
C THR A 385 -9.90 0.82 21.07
N GLN A 386 -10.02 -0.51 21.04
CA GLN A 386 -11.20 -1.21 21.54
C GLN A 386 -10.93 -2.11 22.75
N CYS A 387 -9.71 -2.63 22.93
CA CYS A 387 -9.40 -3.56 24.03
C CYS A 387 -9.68 -2.92 25.40
N PRO A 388 -10.38 -3.57 26.35
CA PRO A 388 -10.59 -2.99 27.69
C PRO A 388 -9.29 -2.78 28.50
N ASP A 389 -8.24 -3.57 28.22
CA ASP A 389 -6.98 -3.52 28.94
C ASP A 389 -6.02 -2.48 28.35
N VAL A 390 -5.65 -1.50 29.17
CA VAL A 390 -4.75 -0.39 28.80
C VAL A 390 -3.33 -0.86 28.45
N GLY A 391 -2.83 -1.91 29.12
CA GLY A 391 -1.50 -2.45 28.88
C GLY A 391 -1.39 -3.10 27.50
N ILE A 392 -2.43 -3.83 27.08
CA ILE A 392 -2.56 -4.39 25.74
C ILE A 392 -2.64 -3.28 24.70
N ARG A 393 -3.41 -2.21 24.94
CA ARG A 393 -3.47 -1.06 24.01
C ARG A 393 -2.10 -0.40 23.82
N ILE A 394 -1.36 -0.15 24.90
CA ILE A 394 -0.02 0.43 24.85
C ILE A 394 0.93 -0.44 24.02
N ARG A 395 0.89 -1.77 24.21
CA ARG A 395 1.70 -2.70 23.44
C ARG A 395 1.34 -2.68 21.95
N ALA A 396 0.06 -2.65 21.59
CA ALA A 396 -0.37 -2.54 20.20
C ALA A 396 0.12 -1.24 19.53
N ILE A 397 0.06 -0.10 20.24
CA ILE A 397 0.60 1.18 19.72
C ILE A 397 2.11 1.10 19.52
N ARG A 398 2.84 0.49 20.47
CA ARG A 398 4.29 0.28 20.33
C ARG A 398 4.61 -0.62 19.14
N LEU A 399 3.81 -1.65 18.91
CA LEU A 399 4.01 -2.57 17.80
C LEU A 399 3.86 -1.83 16.46
N LEU A 400 2.81 -1.02 16.30
CA LEU A 400 2.60 -0.17 15.12
C LEU A 400 3.78 0.79 14.87
N ARG A 401 4.34 1.39 15.93
CA ARG A 401 5.52 2.28 15.82
C ARG A 401 6.83 1.53 15.56
N SER A 402 6.92 0.26 15.96
CA SER A 402 8.16 -0.51 15.83
C SER A 402 8.47 -0.94 14.39
N TRP A 403 7.46 -0.96 13.52
CA TRP A 403 7.60 -1.19 12.08
C TRP A 403 6.83 -0.10 11.35
N PRO A 404 7.46 1.06 11.07
CA PRO A 404 6.85 2.10 10.25
C PRO A 404 6.67 1.59 8.81
N HIS A 405 5.43 1.52 8.34
CA HIS A 405 5.10 1.02 7.00
C HIS A 405 3.70 1.46 6.55
N TYR A 406 3.42 1.16 5.28
CA TYR A 406 2.14 1.31 4.63
C TYR A 406 1.60 -0.04 4.15
N GLU A 407 0.31 -0.27 4.38
CA GLU A 407 -0.47 -1.41 3.86
C GLU A 407 -1.53 -0.88 2.89
N GLY A 408 -1.20 -0.84 1.60
CA GLY A 408 -2.05 -0.22 0.58
C GLY A 408 -2.31 1.25 0.92
N LEU A 409 -3.54 1.55 1.38
CA LEU A 409 -3.96 2.90 1.78
C LEU A 409 -3.64 3.24 3.25
N HIS A 410 -3.21 2.30 4.08
CA HIS A 410 -3.10 2.52 5.52
C HIS A 410 -1.66 2.82 5.94
N SER A 411 -1.46 3.82 6.81
CA SER A 411 -0.15 4.17 7.38
C SER A 411 -0.07 3.73 8.85
N SER A 412 0.94 2.93 9.22
CA SER A 412 1.09 2.48 10.60
C SER A 412 1.35 3.65 11.55
N ASN A 413 2.05 4.69 11.07
CA ASN A 413 2.34 5.91 11.81
C ASN A 413 1.06 6.71 12.10
N VAL A 414 0.25 6.99 11.08
CA VAL A 414 -1.04 7.69 11.25
C VAL A 414 -1.93 6.91 12.23
N THR A 415 -2.03 5.60 12.03
CA THR A 415 -2.82 4.70 12.88
C THR A 415 -2.34 4.69 14.34
N ALA A 416 -1.02 4.64 14.58
CA ALA A 416 -0.46 4.66 15.93
C ALA A 416 -0.77 5.97 16.66
N LEU A 417 -0.66 7.10 15.97
CA LEU A 417 -0.92 8.42 16.53
C LEU A 417 -2.42 8.63 16.80
N MET A 418 -3.28 8.16 15.89
CA MET A 418 -4.73 8.12 16.10
C MET A 418 -5.12 7.26 17.31
N ALA A 419 -4.54 6.06 17.43
CA ALA A 419 -4.80 5.16 18.54
C ALA A 419 -4.28 5.73 19.88
N LEU A 420 -3.15 6.45 19.85
CA LEU A 420 -2.66 7.18 21.00
C LEU A 420 -3.63 8.29 21.44
N GLY A 421 -4.20 9.05 20.51
CA GLY A 421 -5.26 10.02 20.82
C GLY A 421 -6.45 9.37 21.53
N ALA A 422 -6.92 8.23 21.01
CA ALA A 422 -7.98 7.44 21.63
C ALA A 422 -7.60 6.93 23.03
N LEU A 423 -6.38 6.43 23.22
CA LEU A 423 -5.89 5.97 24.52
C LEU A 423 -5.92 7.11 25.57
N LYS A 424 -5.45 8.30 25.21
CA LYS A 424 -5.42 9.48 26.10
C LYS A 424 -6.83 9.92 26.51
N ARG A 425 -7.78 9.85 25.57
CA ARG A 425 -9.19 10.18 25.80
C ARG A 425 -9.86 9.16 26.73
N ASP A 426 -9.61 7.88 26.51
CA ASP A 426 -10.26 6.79 27.25
C ASP A 426 -9.65 6.59 28.66
N PHE A 427 -8.36 6.94 28.84
CA PHE A 427 -7.61 6.76 30.10
C PHE A 427 -6.88 8.05 30.54
N PRO A 428 -7.59 9.15 30.86
CA PRO A 428 -6.99 10.45 31.13
C PRO A 428 -6.15 10.52 32.42
N ASN A 429 -6.33 9.57 33.34
CA ASN A 429 -5.67 9.55 34.65
C ASN A 429 -4.50 8.53 34.73
N GLU A 430 -4.13 7.89 33.63
CA GLU A 430 -3.00 6.96 33.61
C GLU A 430 -1.69 7.67 33.24
N ASP A 431 -1.01 8.23 34.24
CA ASP A 431 0.29 8.91 34.09
C ASP A 431 1.34 8.03 33.38
N LYS A 432 1.27 6.71 33.57
CA LYS A 432 2.16 5.73 32.93
C LYS A 432 1.84 5.53 31.44
N ALA A 433 0.56 5.55 31.06
CA ALA A 433 0.13 5.49 29.66
C ALA A 433 0.50 6.78 28.92
N LEU A 434 0.33 7.93 29.58
CA LEU A 434 0.62 9.27 29.05
C LEU A 434 2.12 9.55 28.88
N SER A 435 2.95 9.10 29.82
CA SER A 435 4.41 9.33 29.79
C SER A 435 5.17 8.41 28.83
N MET A 436 4.67 7.20 28.55
CA MET A 436 5.38 6.19 27.76
C MET A 436 5.23 6.34 26.23
N LEU A 437 4.35 7.22 25.76
CA LEU A 437 4.05 7.41 24.34
C LEU A 437 4.05 8.91 24.01
N GLN A 438 5.19 9.56 24.21
CA GLN A 438 5.38 10.95 23.77
C GLN A 438 5.32 11.03 22.23
N THR A 439 4.66 12.10 21.77
CA THR A 439 4.59 12.51 20.36
C THR A 439 5.53 13.68 20.14
N THR A 440 6.27 13.66 19.05
CA THR A 440 7.07 14.80 18.60
C THR A 440 6.22 15.79 17.80
N ASP A 441 6.68 17.03 17.67
CA ASP A 441 6.01 18.03 16.82
C ASP A 441 5.93 17.57 15.37
N ALA A 442 6.96 16.87 14.87
CA ALA A 442 7.00 16.32 13.52
C ALA A 442 5.91 15.23 13.32
N GLU A 443 5.69 14.37 14.32
CA GLU A 443 4.62 13.36 14.28
C GLU A 443 3.23 14.01 14.26
N ASN A 444 3.04 15.06 15.07
CA ASN A 444 1.78 15.81 15.10
C ASN A 444 1.52 16.51 13.76
N GLU A 445 2.54 17.14 13.17
CA GLU A 445 2.45 17.78 11.85
C GLU A 445 2.10 16.74 10.77
N PHE A 446 2.79 15.61 10.74
CA PHE A 446 2.50 14.50 9.81
C PHE A 446 1.07 13.95 9.96
N LEU A 447 0.59 13.80 11.20
CA LEU A 447 -0.78 13.38 11.46
C LEU A 447 -1.79 14.38 10.93
N VAL A 448 -1.62 15.67 11.23
CA VAL A 448 -2.51 16.74 10.77
C VAL A 448 -2.56 16.79 9.25
N ASP A 449 -1.40 16.80 8.59
CA ASP A 449 -1.31 16.81 7.12
C ASP A 449 -2.04 15.60 6.50
N SER A 450 -1.80 14.41 7.05
CA SER A 450 -2.43 13.18 6.59
C SER A 450 -3.95 13.24 6.73
N LEU A 451 -4.46 13.68 7.88
CA LEU A 451 -5.90 13.71 8.16
C LEU A 451 -6.62 14.81 7.40
N GLU A 452 -6.00 15.98 7.22
CA GLU A 452 -6.53 17.04 6.36
C GLU A 452 -6.65 16.54 4.90
N SER A 453 -5.61 15.87 4.39
CA SER A 453 -5.64 15.30 3.04
C SER A 453 -6.67 14.18 2.90
N ILE A 454 -6.78 13.25 3.86
CA ILE A 454 -7.82 12.21 3.85
C ILE A 454 -9.20 12.85 3.81
N LYS A 455 -9.45 13.83 4.67
CA LYS A 455 -10.74 14.53 4.73
C LYS A 455 -11.11 15.18 3.39
N ASN A 456 -10.13 15.76 2.68
CA ASN A 456 -10.37 16.39 1.38
C ASN A 456 -10.65 15.37 0.26
N GLY A 457 -10.12 14.15 0.38
CA GLY A 457 -10.33 13.07 -0.59
C GLY A 457 -11.61 12.27 -0.40
N VAL A 458 -12.16 12.28 0.82
CA VAL A 458 -13.30 11.46 1.24
C VAL A 458 -14.60 12.28 1.17
N GLY A 459 -15.66 11.67 0.64
CA GLY A 459 -16.99 12.27 0.54
C GLY A 459 -17.89 11.89 1.71
N GLU A 460 -17.99 10.60 2.04
CA GLU A 460 -18.83 10.11 3.13
C GLU A 460 -17.97 9.30 4.13
N PRO A 461 -17.44 9.91 5.20
CA PRO A 461 -16.41 9.27 6.02
C PRO A 461 -16.92 8.07 6.83
N THR A 462 -16.12 7.01 6.86
CA THR A 462 -16.44 5.75 7.55
C THR A 462 -15.82 5.64 8.95
N ILE A 463 -14.51 5.85 9.11
CA ILE A 463 -13.85 5.64 10.42
C ILE A 463 -14.42 6.62 11.45
N PRO A 464 -14.87 6.16 12.63
CA PRO A 464 -15.43 7.02 13.66
C PRO A 464 -14.49 8.13 14.13
N LEU A 465 -13.17 7.93 13.98
CA LEU A 465 -12.12 8.89 14.32
C LEU A 465 -12.05 10.12 13.40
N PHE A 466 -12.73 10.15 12.26
CA PHE A 466 -12.81 11.38 11.43
C PHE A 466 -13.80 12.41 11.98
N ARG A 467 -14.39 12.17 13.16
CA ARG A 467 -15.13 13.20 13.90
C ARG A 467 -14.15 14.28 14.37
N MET A 468 -14.02 15.32 13.56
CA MET A 468 -13.09 16.46 13.68
C MET A 468 -12.98 17.13 15.06
N SER A 469 -13.94 16.90 15.97
CA SER A 469 -13.92 17.46 17.33
C SER A 469 -12.77 16.95 18.21
N GLU A 470 -12.08 15.88 17.79
CA GLU A 470 -11.03 15.22 18.58
C GLU A 470 -9.61 15.42 18.03
N LEU A 471 -9.45 16.17 16.93
CA LEU A 471 -8.12 16.44 16.36
C LEU A 471 -7.41 17.54 17.16
N PRO A 472 -6.10 17.39 17.43
CA PRO A 472 -5.32 18.49 17.98
C PRO A 472 -5.41 19.68 17.02
N SER A 473 -5.87 20.82 17.55
CA SER A 473 -5.80 22.09 16.82
C SER A 473 -4.35 22.39 16.46
N ARG A 474 -4.10 22.92 15.25
CA ARG A 474 -2.76 23.41 14.87
C ARG A 474 -2.22 24.31 16.00
N PRO A 475 -1.01 24.06 16.51
CA PRO A 475 -0.43 24.87 17.58
C PRO A 475 -0.27 26.34 17.18
#